data_AF-A0AA95ETZ7-F1
#
_entry.id   AF-A0AA95ETZ7-F1
#
_cell.length_a   1.000
_cell.length_b   1.000
_cell.length_c   1.000
_cell.angle_alpha   90.00
_cell.angle_beta   90.00
_cell.angle_gamma   90.00
#
_symmetry.space_group_name_H-M   'P 1'
#
loop_
_entity.id
_entity.type
_entity.pdbx_description
1 polymer ?
#
loop_
_entity_poly.entity_id
_entity_poly.type
_entity_poly.pdbx_seq_one_letter_code
_entity_poly.pdbx_strand_id
1 'polypeptide(L)'
;MSSIFHSLVQVYGVIALLPIIPFVLVVVTSVAIHGDRKRAIRLAMDVTTAFLLGCVAAMLNGRLGIGLSLYFIVLVMLIAGGLLGNAQNREKGKVDATKIVKVIWRLSFFILTILYVLLTPLELIWPTLTK
;
A
#
# COMPACT_ATOMS: atom_id res chain seq x y z
N MET A 1 22.51 -23.23 -11.57
CA MET A 1 22.29 -21.80 -11.26
C MET A 1 20.85 -21.60 -10.78
N SER A 2 20.49 -22.14 -9.61
CA SER A 2 19.07 -22.25 -9.24
C SER A 2 18.79 -22.03 -7.75
N SER A 3 19.69 -22.46 -6.85
CA SER A 3 19.43 -22.30 -5.41
C SER A 3 19.59 -20.87 -4.90
N ILE A 4 20.66 -20.16 -5.28
CA ILE A 4 20.90 -18.78 -4.80
C ILE A 4 19.84 -17.82 -5.33
N PHE A 5 19.40 -18.01 -6.58
CA PHE A 5 18.35 -17.20 -7.20
C PHE A 5 16.98 -17.49 -6.57
N HIS A 6 16.65 -18.76 -6.28
CA HIS A 6 15.44 -19.10 -5.52
C HIS A 6 15.48 -18.54 -4.10
N SER A 7 16.61 -18.61 -3.41
CA SER A 7 16.75 -18.02 -2.07
C SER A 7 16.62 -16.50 -2.10
N LEU A 8 17.17 -15.83 -3.10
CA LEU A 8 16.98 -14.38 -3.29
C LEU A 8 15.54 -14.03 -3.60
N VAL A 9 14.85 -14.80 -4.46
CA VAL A 9 13.43 -14.59 -4.79
C VAL A 9 12.52 -14.88 -3.58
N GLN A 10 12.87 -15.86 -2.74
CA GLN A 10 12.13 -16.19 -1.53
C GLN A 10 12.38 -15.16 -0.42
N VAL A 11 13.61 -14.68 -0.25
CA VAL A 11 13.96 -13.59 0.67
C VAL A 11 13.33 -12.27 0.21
N TYR A 12 13.39 -11.95 -1.08
CA TYR A 12 12.65 -10.83 -1.66
C TYR A 12 11.15 -10.99 -1.47
N GLY A 13 10.61 -12.20 -1.66
CA GLY A 13 9.21 -12.52 -1.41
C GLY A 13 8.80 -12.27 0.03
N VAL A 14 9.62 -12.69 1.01
CA VAL A 14 9.36 -12.48 2.46
C VAL A 14 9.54 -11.00 2.86
N ILE A 15 10.51 -10.30 2.28
CA ILE A 15 10.74 -8.86 2.51
C ILE A 15 9.64 -8.02 1.85
N ALA A 16 9.13 -8.46 0.68
CA ALA A 16 7.99 -7.86 -0.01
C ALA A 16 6.66 -8.20 0.68
N LEU A 17 6.54 -9.39 1.28
CA LEU A 17 5.34 -9.85 1.98
C LEU A 17 5.02 -9.02 3.23
N LEU A 18 5.98 -8.28 3.79
CA LEU A 18 5.77 -7.48 4.99
C LEU A 18 5.94 -6.00 4.68
N PRO A 19 4.86 -5.25 4.34
CA PRO A 19 4.88 -3.79 4.29
C PRO A 19 5.36 -3.13 5.60
N ILE A 20 5.38 -3.89 6.69
CA ILE A 20 5.98 -3.53 7.97
C ILE A 20 7.49 -3.27 7.86
N ILE A 21 8.23 -4.03 7.05
CA ILE A 21 9.68 -3.88 6.89
C ILE A 21 10.06 -2.54 6.24
N PRO A 22 9.54 -2.17 5.04
CA PRO A 22 9.82 -0.86 4.46
C PRO A 22 9.29 0.28 5.34
N PHE A 23 8.17 0.07 6.05
CA PHE A 23 7.67 1.07 7.00
C PHE A 23 8.67 1.36 8.12
N VAL A 24 9.14 0.32 8.82
CA VAL A 24 10.11 0.47 9.91
C VAL A 24 11.44 1.00 9.38
N LEU A 25 11.92 0.48 8.25
CA LEU A 25 13.18 0.90 7.66
C LEU A 25 13.16 2.39 7.30
N VAL A 26 12.11 2.87 6.61
CA VAL A 26 11.99 4.28 6.23
C VAL A 26 11.87 5.19 7.44
N VAL A 27 11.13 4.78 8.49
CA VAL A 27 11.05 5.55 9.74
C VAL A 27 12.43 5.65 10.39
N VAL A 28 13.14 4.53 10.56
CA VAL A 28 14.45 4.50 11.23
C VAL A 28 15.46 5.34 10.45
N THR A 29 15.56 5.15 9.13
CA THR A 29 16.49 5.93 8.29
C THR A 29 16.14 7.41 8.27
N SER A 30 14.85 7.76 8.21
CA SER A 30 14.43 9.16 8.13
C SER A 30 14.59 9.90 9.47
N VAL A 31 14.33 9.22 10.60
CA VAL A 31 14.60 9.75 11.94
C VAL A 31 16.09 9.95 12.16
N ALA A 32 16.94 9.00 11.74
CA ALA A 32 18.39 9.10 11.89
C ALA A 32 18.99 10.27 11.09
N ILE A 33 18.44 10.59 9.92
CA ILE A 33 18.98 11.66 9.04
C ILE A 33 18.40 13.03 9.41
N HIS A 34 17.09 13.12 9.68
CA HIS A 34 16.40 14.43 9.79
C HIS A 34 15.96 14.79 11.22
N GLY A 35 15.95 13.86 12.17
CA GLY A 35 15.49 14.08 13.55
C GLY A 35 13.99 14.35 13.72
N ASP A 36 13.26 14.71 12.65
CA ASP A 36 11.82 14.96 12.70
C ASP A 36 11.00 13.67 12.51
N ARG A 37 10.58 13.09 13.63
CA ARG A 37 9.73 11.88 13.69
C ARG A 37 8.41 12.04 12.93
N LYS A 38 7.79 13.23 12.93
CA LYS A 38 6.51 13.44 12.24
C LYS A 38 6.69 13.41 10.73
N ARG A 39 7.79 13.99 10.24
CA ARG A 39 8.14 13.94 8.81
C ARG A 39 8.53 12.53 8.38
N ALA A 40 9.31 11.83 9.19
CA ALA A 40 9.71 10.46 8.95
C ALA A 40 8.51 9.51 8.81
N ILE A 41 7.53 9.60 9.71
CA ILE A 41 6.32 8.77 9.64
C ILE A 41 5.51 9.07 8.38
N ARG A 42 5.38 10.35 7.99
CA ARG A 42 4.67 10.71 6.75
C ARG A 42 5.35 10.13 5.52
N LEU A 43 6.67 10.19 5.47
CA LEU A 43 7.44 9.68 4.33
C LEU A 43 7.41 8.14 4.29
N ALA A 44 7.46 7.49 5.45
CA ALA A 44 7.30 6.06 5.57
C ALA A 44 5.92 5.58 5.12
N MET A 45 4.85 6.29 5.47
CA MET A 45 3.51 6.00 4.96
C MET A 45 3.49 6.08 3.43
N ASP A 46 3.98 7.18 2.85
CA ASP A 46 3.93 7.37 1.40
C ASP A 46 4.69 6.28 0.64
N VAL A 47 5.87 5.89 1.12
CA VAL A 47 6.65 4.79 0.53
C VAL A 47 5.97 3.43 0.73
N THR A 48 5.46 3.16 1.93
CA THR A 48 4.84 1.87 2.26
C THR A 48 3.53 1.64 1.52
N THR A 49 2.74 2.68 1.24
CA THR A 49 1.49 2.54 0.47
C THR A 49 1.74 1.91 -0.91
N ALA A 50 2.86 2.23 -1.57
CA ALA A 50 3.19 1.62 -2.86
C ALA A 50 3.43 0.11 -2.74
N PHE A 51 4.13 -0.33 -1.68
CA PHE A 51 4.32 -1.75 -1.37
C PHE A 51 3.01 -2.44 -0.99
N LEU A 52 2.19 -1.79 -0.15
CA LEU A 52 0.87 -2.27 0.24
C LEU A 52 -0.05 -2.47 -0.96
N LEU A 53 -0.04 -1.54 -1.91
CA LEU A 53 -0.77 -1.65 -3.18
C LEU A 53 -0.42 -2.94 -3.91
N GLY A 54 0.87 -3.23 -4.05
CA GLY A 54 1.35 -4.45 -4.70
C GLY A 54 0.96 -5.72 -3.94
N CYS A 55 1.14 -5.74 -2.61
CA CYS A 55 0.82 -6.90 -1.79
C CYS A 55 -0.67 -7.23 -1.81
N VAL A 56 -1.51 -6.23 -1.53
CA VAL A 56 -2.97 -6.40 -1.47
C VAL A 56 -3.52 -6.73 -2.86
N ALA A 57 -2.98 -6.14 -3.93
CA ALA A 57 -3.34 -6.53 -5.29
C ALA A 57 -2.97 -7.99 -5.58
N ALA A 58 -1.76 -8.46 -5.22
CA ALA A 58 -1.39 -9.85 -5.42
C ALA A 58 -2.31 -10.82 -4.66
N MET A 59 -2.62 -10.51 -3.39
CA MET A 59 -3.55 -11.31 -2.56
C MET A 59 -4.97 -11.32 -3.14
N LEU A 60 -5.45 -10.18 -3.63
CA LEU A 60 -6.77 -10.08 -4.27
C LEU A 60 -6.81 -10.80 -5.63
N ASN A 61 -5.75 -10.74 -6.43
CA ASN A 61 -5.64 -11.49 -7.68
C ASN A 61 -5.74 -12.99 -7.42
N GLY A 62 -5.05 -13.49 -6.40
CA GLY A 62 -5.10 -14.90 -6.00
C GLY A 62 -6.50 -15.36 -5.58
N ARG A 63 -7.32 -14.48 -5.00
CA ARG A 63 -8.69 -14.80 -4.57
C ARG A 63 -9.75 -14.59 -5.63
N LEU A 64 -9.66 -13.51 -6.39
CA LEU A 64 -10.64 -13.15 -7.41
C LEU A 64 -10.40 -13.94 -8.72
N GLY A 65 -9.21 -14.51 -8.90
CA GLY A 65 -8.83 -15.23 -10.13
C GLY A 65 -8.72 -14.32 -11.36
N ILE A 66 -8.73 -13.00 -11.16
CA ILE A 66 -8.73 -11.98 -12.22
C ILE A 66 -7.55 -11.06 -11.96
N GLY A 67 -6.68 -10.86 -12.96
CA GLY A 67 -5.50 -9.99 -12.88
C GLY A 67 -5.78 -8.47 -12.79
N LEU A 68 -7.01 -8.07 -12.43
CA LEU A 68 -7.48 -6.69 -12.45
C LEU A 68 -7.47 -5.99 -11.08
N SER A 69 -7.03 -6.67 -10.01
CA SER A 69 -7.12 -6.11 -8.65
C SER A 69 -6.33 -4.80 -8.45
N LEU A 70 -5.15 -4.66 -9.06
CA LEU A 70 -4.37 -3.42 -8.96
C LEU A 70 -5.13 -2.25 -9.60
N TYR A 71 -5.67 -2.47 -10.81
CA TYR A 71 -6.48 -1.47 -11.50
C TYR A 71 -7.73 -1.13 -10.70
N PHE A 72 -8.35 -2.12 -10.04
CA PHE A 72 -9.49 -1.89 -9.16
C PHE A 72 -9.15 -0.98 -7.98
N ILE A 73 -8.02 -1.23 -7.28
CA ILE A 73 -7.58 -0.37 -6.17
C ILE A 73 -7.29 1.05 -6.67
N VAL A 74 -6.54 1.18 -7.77
CA VAL A 74 -6.24 2.49 -8.37
C VAL A 74 -7.50 3.21 -8.82
N LEU A 75 -8.48 2.50 -9.39
CA LEU A 75 -9.77 3.06 -9.78
C LEU A 75 -10.52 3.61 -8.56
N VAL A 76 -10.59 2.84 -7.47
CA VAL A 76 -11.20 3.31 -6.21
C VAL A 76 -10.46 4.56 -5.69
N MET A 77 -9.13 4.62 -5.78
CA MET A 77 -8.35 5.80 -5.41
C MET A 77 -8.70 7.02 -6.28
N LEU A 78 -8.84 6.84 -7.59
CA LEU A 78 -9.22 7.91 -8.51
C LEU A 78 -10.63 8.42 -8.25
N ILE A 79 -11.60 7.51 -8.02
CA ILE A 79 -12.98 7.88 -7.66
C ILE A 79 -12.98 8.67 -6.34
N ALA A 80 -12.29 8.16 -5.31
CA ALA A 80 -12.16 8.85 -4.03
C ALA A 80 -11.54 10.25 -4.21
N GLY A 81 -10.56 10.38 -5.10
CA GLY A 81 -9.95 11.66 -5.44
C GLY A 81 -10.86 12.64 -6.16
N GLY A 82 -11.64 12.15 -7.13
CA GLY A 82 -12.64 12.95 -7.80
C GLY A 82 -13.72 13.46 -6.83
N LEU A 83 -14.18 12.60 -5.92
CA LEU A 83 -15.15 12.96 -4.88
C LEU A 83 -14.58 14.00 -3.91
N LEU A 84 -13.35 13.79 -3.42
CA LEU A 84 -12.64 14.75 -2.56
C LEU A 84 -12.37 16.07 -3.28
N GLY A 85 -12.08 16.04 -4.58
CA GLY A 85 -11.91 17.24 -5.40
C GLY A 85 -13.19 18.03 -5.55
N ASN A 86 -14.30 17.36 -5.84
CA ASN A 86 -15.61 18.01 -5.91
C ASN A 86 -16.04 18.59 -4.55
N ALA A 87 -15.81 17.87 -3.46
CA ALA A 87 -16.07 18.35 -2.11
C ALA A 87 -15.23 19.60 -1.77
N GLN A 88 -13.93 19.58 -2.08
CA GLN A 88 -13.06 20.74 -1.88
C GLN A 88 -13.47 21.94 -2.74
N ASN A 89 -13.88 21.70 -3.98
CA ASN A 89 -14.38 22.75 -4.87
C ASN A 89 -15.63 23.42 -4.28
N ARG A 90 -16.56 22.64 -3.73
CA ARG A 90 -17.78 23.15 -3.11
C ARG A 90 -17.51 23.96 -1.83
N GLU A 91 -16.58 23.52 -1.00
CA GLU A 91 -16.30 24.18 0.29
C GLU A 91 -15.37 25.38 0.18
N LYS A 92 -14.38 25.34 -0.71
CA LYS A 92 -13.27 26.31 -0.74
C LYS A 92 -13.16 27.08 -2.05
N GLY A 93 -13.97 26.74 -3.06
CA GLY A 93 -13.92 27.35 -4.38
C GLY A 93 -12.61 27.14 -5.14
N LYS A 94 -11.70 26.31 -4.61
CA LYS A 94 -10.37 26.02 -5.17
C LYS A 94 -10.03 24.55 -4.93
N VAL A 95 -9.52 23.91 -5.96
CA VAL A 95 -9.08 22.51 -5.92
C VAL A 95 -7.56 22.48 -5.80
N ASP A 96 -7.05 21.99 -4.66
CA ASP A 96 -5.62 21.72 -4.49
C ASP A 96 -5.36 20.24 -4.79
N ALA A 97 -5.00 19.96 -6.04
CA ALA A 97 -4.71 18.60 -6.51
C ALA A 97 -3.59 17.92 -5.70
N THR A 98 -2.56 18.67 -5.31
CA THR A 98 -1.43 18.13 -4.53
C THR A 98 -1.89 17.65 -3.16
N LYS A 99 -2.75 18.43 -2.52
CA LYS A 99 -3.33 18.07 -1.23
C LYS A 99 -4.27 16.89 -1.34
N ILE A 100 -5.10 16.84 -2.38
CA ILE A 100 -6.01 15.73 -2.67
C ILE A 100 -5.23 14.43 -2.83
N VAL A 101 -4.22 14.40 -3.71
CA VAL A 101 -3.39 13.21 -3.94
C VAL A 101 -2.76 12.73 -2.64
N LYS A 102 -2.17 13.65 -1.84
CA LYS A 102 -1.58 13.29 -0.54
C LYS A 102 -2.60 12.72 0.45
N VAL A 103 -3.83 13.24 0.45
CA VAL A 103 -4.90 12.76 1.34
C VAL A 103 -5.35 11.36 0.91
N ILE A 104 -5.62 11.14 -0.38
CA ILE A 104 -6.01 9.82 -0.89
C ILE A 104 -4.89 8.81 -0.62
N TRP A 105 -3.64 9.17 -0.92
CA TRP A 105 -2.49 8.29 -0.73
C TRP A 105 -2.36 7.81 0.72
N ARG A 106 -2.60 8.72 1.68
CA ARG A 106 -2.64 8.38 3.11
C ARG A 106 -3.87 7.58 3.49
N LEU A 107 -5.04 7.88 2.93
CA LEU A 107 -6.25 7.11 3.19
C LEU A 107 -6.09 5.67 2.67
N SER A 108 -5.47 5.51 1.51
CA SER A 108 -5.12 4.20 0.95
C SER A 108 -4.16 3.44 1.84
N PHE A 109 -3.16 4.07 2.45
CA PHE A 109 -2.32 3.40 3.45
C PHE A 109 -3.17 2.75 4.55
N PHE A 110 -4.09 3.51 5.14
CA PHE A 110 -4.95 3.00 6.22
C PHE A 110 -5.84 1.85 5.74
N ILE A 111 -6.55 2.04 4.63
CA ILE A 111 -7.47 1.03 4.08
C ILE A 111 -6.71 -0.24 3.68
N LEU A 112 -5.59 -0.09 2.96
CA LEU A 112 -4.77 -1.21 2.50
C LEU A 112 -4.10 -1.94 3.67
N THR A 113 -3.70 -1.24 4.73
CA THR A 113 -3.15 -1.88 5.94
C THR A 113 -4.22 -2.73 6.63
N ILE A 114 -5.43 -2.20 6.81
CA ILE A 114 -6.55 -2.97 7.38
C ILE A 114 -6.85 -4.18 6.50
N LEU A 115 -6.96 -3.97 5.19
CA LEU A 115 -7.26 -5.03 4.24
C LEU A 115 -6.16 -6.10 4.22
N TYR A 116 -4.89 -5.71 4.31
CA TYR A 116 -3.75 -6.62 4.45
C TYR A 116 -3.86 -7.44 5.74
N VAL A 117 -4.03 -6.79 6.91
CA VAL A 117 -4.15 -7.47 8.20
C VAL A 117 -5.35 -8.42 8.25
N LEU A 118 -6.44 -8.13 7.53
CA LEU A 118 -7.59 -9.02 7.42
C LEU A 118 -7.35 -10.18 6.44
N LEU A 119 -6.70 -9.91 5.29
CA LEU A 119 -6.43 -10.91 4.26
C LEU A 119 -5.37 -11.92 4.68
N THR A 120 -4.34 -11.50 5.44
CA THR A 120 -3.24 -12.38 5.87
C THR A 120 -3.72 -13.60 6.68
N PRO A 121 -4.48 -13.46 7.79
CA PRO A 121 -4.98 -14.63 8.52
C PRO A 121 -6.03 -15.38 7.70
N LEU A 122 -6.80 -14.72 6.84
CA LEU A 122 -7.75 -15.39 5.96
C LEU A 122 -7.04 -16.27 4.92
N GLU A 123 -5.86 -15.88 4.44
CA GLU A 123 -5.02 -16.67 3.53
C GLU A 123 -4.35 -17.83 4.26
N LEU A 124 -3.97 -17.64 5.52
CA LEU A 124 -3.40 -18.69 6.36
C LEU A 124 -4.43 -19.76 6.78
N ILE A 125 -5.64 -19.35 7.19
CA ILE A 125 -6.70 -20.24 7.68
C ILE A 125 -7.40 -20.92 6.50
N TRP A 126 -7.67 -20.17 5.44
CA TRP A 126 -8.34 -20.65 4.24
C TRP A 126 -7.45 -20.42 3.04
N PRO A 127 -6.36 -21.20 2.89
CA PRO A 127 -5.58 -21.18 1.67
C PRO A 127 -6.55 -21.60 0.56
N THR A 128 -6.98 -20.62 -0.25
CA THR A 128 -7.72 -20.91 -1.47
C THR A 128 -6.80 -21.75 -2.33
N LEU A 129 -7.04 -23.06 -2.31
CA LEU A 129 -6.36 -24.06 -3.12
C LEU A 129 -6.66 -23.77 -4.59
N THR A 130 -5.89 -22.89 -5.18
CA THR A 130 -5.78 -22.76 -6.62
C THR A 130 -4.31 -22.87 -6.97
N LYS A 131 -4.01 -24.04 -7.53
CA LYS A 131 -2.78 -24.44 -8.22
C LYS A 131 -2.17 -23.32 -9.06
#